data_AF-A0A7K5IBI3-F1
#
_entry.id   AF-A0A7K5IBI3-F1
#
_cell.length_a   1.000
_cell.length_b   1.000
_cell.length_c   1.000
_cell.angle_alpha   90.00
_cell.angle_beta   90.00
_cell.angle_gamma   90.00
#
_symmetry.space_group_name_H-M   'P 1'
#
loop_
_entity.id
_entity.type
_entity.pdbx_description
1 polymer ?
#
loop_
_entity_poly.entity_id
_entity_poly.type
_entity_poly.pdbx_seq_one_letter_code
_entity_poly.pdbx_strand_id
1 'polypeptide(L)'
;QDTFELVFTSPELRALPWFILAGNHDHTGNVTAQLAYSQHSSRWHFPHYYYSLRLALPGTNASARLLVLDTVLLCGGGDDFEAGGAPRGPRDAAAAAAQLAWLRGRLAAARHDRYVLVAGHYPVWSVAEHGPTACLVRLLRPLLRRHRVTAYLCGHDHNLQFLQEGGVGYVVSGAGNFMEETQSHAAAVPPGALRFFFGSPTSPGGFAHLRLDPHAATVTFLEATGRVLYRVALPPR
;
A
#
# COMPACT_ATOMS: atom_id res chain seq x y z
N GLN A 1 6.55 -22.25 -3.67
CA GLN A 1 6.26 -22.38 -2.22
C GLN A 1 7.39 -21.78 -1.39
N ASP A 2 8.62 -21.87 -1.89
CA ASP A 2 9.86 -21.56 -1.16
C ASP A 2 10.01 -20.10 -0.69
N THR A 3 9.37 -19.14 -1.37
CA THR A 3 9.48 -17.70 -1.04
C THR A 3 8.39 -17.15 -0.12
N PHE A 4 7.38 -17.95 0.22
CA PHE A 4 6.28 -17.54 1.11
C PHE A 4 6.01 -18.58 2.20
N GLU A 5 5.62 -19.80 1.80
CA GLU A 5 5.19 -20.83 2.75
C GLU A 5 6.32 -21.29 3.66
N LEU A 6 7.54 -21.39 3.12
CA LEU A 6 8.73 -21.81 3.87
C LEU A 6 9.44 -20.65 4.59
N VAL A 7 9.08 -19.39 4.30
CA VAL A 7 9.65 -18.20 4.95
C VAL A 7 8.82 -17.81 6.17
N PHE A 8 7.51 -17.64 6.00
CA PHE A 8 6.62 -17.18 7.07
C PHE A 8 6.04 -18.36 7.86
N THR A 9 6.91 -19.12 8.54
CA THR A 9 6.58 -20.43 9.15
C THR A 9 6.32 -20.39 10.66
N SER A 10 6.54 -19.26 11.34
CA SER A 10 6.34 -19.18 12.79
C SER A 10 4.89 -19.56 13.16
N PRO A 11 4.66 -20.22 14.31
CA PRO A 11 3.32 -20.65 14.70
C PRO A 11 2.28 -19.51 14.66
N GLU A 12 2.68 -18.32 15.09
CA GLU A 12 1.85 -17.11 15.13
C GLU A 12 1.48 -16.63 13.72
N LEU A 13 2.40 -16.73 12.76
CA LEU A 13 2.19 -16.31 11.37
C LEU A 13 1.42 -17.34 10.53
N ARG A 14 1.45 -18.62 10.90
CA ARG A 14 0.70 -19.68 10.19
C ARG A 14 -0.80 -19.56 10.36
N ALA A 15 -1.26 -19.01 11.49
CA ALA A 15 -2.67 -18.83 11.78
C ALA A 15 -3.25 -17.52 11.20
N LEU A 16 -2.40 -16.59 10.76
CA LEU A 16 -2.85 -15.27 10.30
C LEU A 16 -3.18 -15.27 8.80
N PRO A 17 -4.30 -14.64 8.40
CA PRO A 17 -4.63 -14.45 6.99
C PRO A 17 -3.74 -13.36 6.37
N TRP A 18 -3.31 -13.59 5.13
CA TRP A 18 -2.57 -12.66 4.30
C TRP A 18 -3.46 -12.15 3.17
N PHE A 19 -3.70 -10.84 3.15
CA PHE A 19 -4.47 -10.19 2.09
C PHE A 19 -3.51 -9.60 1.07
N ILE A 20 -3.49 -10.17 -0.12
CA ILE A 20 -2.45 -9.93 -1.12
C ILE A 20 -2.92 -8.94 -2.19
N LEU A 21 -1.99 -8.17 -2.74
CA LEU A 21 -2.15 -7.40 -3.97
C LEU A 21 -0.91 -7.60 -4.84
N ALA A 22 -1.04 -7.40 -6.15
CA ALA A 22 0.06 -7.57 -7.09
C ALA A 22 0.84 -6.25 -7.29
N GLY A 23 2.17 -6.38 -7.42
CA GLY A 23 3.08 -5.35 -7.89
C GLY A 23 3.49 -5.53 -9.35
N ASN A 24 4.41 -4.69 -9.82
CA ASN A 24 4.88 -4.71 -11.21
C ASN A 24 5.56 -6.04 -11.58
N HIS A 25 6.43 -6.56 -10.70
CA HIS A 25 7.08 -7.86 -10.91
C HIS A 25 6.08 -9.01 -11.04
N ASP A 26 5.01 -9.01 -10.24
CA ASP A 26 3.96 -10.04 -10.34
C ASP A 26 3.26 -10.03 -11.71
N HIS A 27 3.07 -8.85 -12.29
CA HIS A 27 2.50 -8.64 -13.63
C HIS A 27 3.48 -8.92 -14.78
N THR A 28 4.77 -9.02 -14.53
CA THR A 28 5.73 -9.62 -15.49
C THR A 28 5.60 -11.14 -15.53
N GLY A 29 5.12 -11.74 -14.43
CA GLY A 29 4.79 -13.15 -14.32
C GLY A 29 3.30 -13.45 -14.60
N ASN A 30 2.71 -14.31 -13.77
CA ASN A 30 1.32 -14.74 -13.91
C ASN A 30 0.50 -14.44 -12.64
N VAL A 31 -0.10 -13.25 -12.57
CA VAL A 31 -0.98 -12.86 -11.46
C VAL A 31 -2.21 -13.77 -11.33
N THR A 32 -2.72 -14.34 -12.43
CA THR A 32 -3.85 -15.28 -12.34
C THR A 32 -3.50 -16.55 -11.57
N ALA A 33 -2.24 -17.00 -11.63
CA ALA A 33 -1.77 -18.11 -10.80
C ALA A 33 -1.73 -17.73 -9.31
N GLN A 34 -1.37 -16.49 -8.99
CA GLN A 34 -1.42 -15.98 -7.61
C GLN A 34 -2.84 -15.85 -7.08
N LEU A 35 -3.81 -15.44 -7.91
CA LEU A 35 -5.24 -15.47 -7.58
C LEU A 35 -5.71 -16.91 -7.33
N ALA A 36 -5.35 -17.84 -8.23
CA ALA A 36 -5.71 -19.26 -8.10
C ALA A 36 -5.09 -19.90 -6.85
N TYR A 37 -3.94 -19.41 -6.39
CA TYR A 37 -3.28 -19.91 -5.18
C TYR A 37 -4.13 -19.74 -3.90
N SER A 38 -5.13 -18.86 -3.90
CA SER A 38 -6.12 -18.79 -2.81
C SER A 38 -6.95 -20.06 -2.63
N GLN A 39 -7.02 -20.93 -3.63
CA GLN A 39 -7.66 -22.25 -3.51
C GLN A 39 -6.71 -23.30 -2.91
N HIS A 40 -5.42 -23.01 -2.86
CA HIS A 40 -4.38 -23.92 -2.38
C HIS A 40 -3.92 -23.62 -0.96
N SER A 41 -3.86 -22.35 -0.55
CA SER A 41 -3.41 -21.94 0.78
C SER A 41 -4.50 -21.17 1.51
N SER A 42 -4.94 -21.69 2.67
CA SER A 42 -6.02 -21.10 3.46
C SER A 42 -5.68 -19.73 4.05
N ARG A 43 -4.39 -19.41 4.18
CA ARG A 43 -3.92 -18.10 4.64
C ARG A 43 -3.64 -17.13 3.51
N TRP A 44 -3.73 -17.56 2.25
CA TRP A 44 -3.50 -16.70 1.09
C TRP A 44 -4.83 -16.17 0.55
N HIS A 45 -5.14 -14.90 0.81
CA HIS A 45 -6.36 -14.25 0.36
C HIS A 45 -6.05 -13.23 -0.75
N PHE A 46 -6.21 -13.69 -2.00
CA PHE A 46 -6.13 -12.87 -3.20
C PHE A 46 -7.34 -13.17 -4.11
N PRO A 47 -8.56 -12.72 -3.73
CA PRO A 47 -9.78 -13.16 -4.40
C PRO A 47 -10.02 -12.49 -5.77
N HIS A 48 -9.38 -11.34 -5.99
CA HIS A 48 -9.51 -10.54 -7.21
C HIS A 48 -8.33 -9.54 -7.27
N TYR A 49 -8.01 -8.99 -8.45
CA TYR A 49 -6.96 -7.97 -8.63
C TYR A 49 -7.15 -6.77 -7.70
N TYR A 50 -8.39 -6.36 -7.50
CA TYR A 50 -8.78 -5.30 -6.56
C TYR A 50 -10.05 -5.73 -5.81
N TYR A 51 -10.11 -5.46 -4.51
CA TYR A 51 -11.18 -5.94 -3.64
C TYR A 51 -11.31 -5.06 -2.39
N SER A 52 -12.38 -5.27 -1.63
CA SER A 52 -12.68 -4.50 -0.42
C SER A 52 -12.82 -5.45 0.76
N LEU A 53 -12.23 -5.06 1.89
CA LEU A 53 -12.43 -5.70 3.17
C LEU A 53 -13.14 -4.72 4.11
N ARG A 54 -14.13 -5.23 4.84
CA ARG A 54 -14.76 -4.51 5.94
C ARG A 54 -14.24 -5.09 7.23
N LEU A 55 -13.74 -4.22 8.10
CA LEU A 55 -13.15 -4.57 9.39
C LEU A 55 -14.05 -4.02 10.48
N ALA A 56 -14.42 -4.85 11.46
CA ALA A 56 -15.05 -4.37 12.68
C ALA A 56 -13.98 -3.83 13.61
N LEU A 57 -14.23 -2.70 14.27
CA LEU A 57 -13.35 -2.21 15.34
C LEU A 57 -13.75 -2.88 16.66
N PRO A 58 -12.90 -3.76 17.23
CA PRO A 58 -13.24 -4.51 18.43
C PRO A 58 -13.71 -3.61 19.58
N GLY A 59 -14.75 -4.02 20.28
CA GLY A 59 -15.34 -3.25 21.39
C GLY A 59 -16.21 -2.06 20.97
N THR A 60 -16.52 -1.90 19.68
CA THR A 60 -17.41 -0.83 19.18
C THR A 60 -18.34 -1.31 18.06
N ASN A 61 -19.34 -0.49 17.72
CA ASN A 61 -20.18 -0.68 16.53
C ASN A 61 -19.60 -0.02 15.27
N ALA A 62 -18.39 0.53 15.35
CA ALA A 62 -17.74 1.21 14.24
C ALA A 62 -17.04 0.21 13.30
N SER A 63 -17.01 0.55 12.00
CA SER A 63 -16.26 -0.22 11.00
C SER A 63 -15.14 0.59 10.36
N ALA A 64 -14.12 -0.11 9.92
CA ALA A 64 -13.10 0.38 9.01
C ALA A 64 -13.22 -0.35 7.66
N ARG A 65 -12.66 0.25 6.61
CA ARG A 65 -12.59 -0.37 5.28
C ARG A 65 -11.17 -0.35 4.77
N LEU A 66 -10.72 -1.47 4.19
CA LEU A 66 -9.52 -1.54 3.37
C LEU A 66 -9.94 -1.76 1.92
N LEU A 67 -9.57 -0.83 1.04
CA LEU A 67 -9.78 -0.91 -0.39
C LEU A 67 -8.44 -1.25 -1.05
N VAL A 68 -8.33 -2.46 -1.57
CA VAL A 68 -7.12 -2.96 -2.21
C VAL A 68 -7.23 -2.74 -3.71
N LEU A 69 -6.21 -2.12 -4.29
CA LEU A 69 -6.12 -1.76 -5.71
C LEU A 69 -5.02 -2.54 -6.39
N ASP A 70 -5.20 -2.77 -7.69
CA ASP A 70 -4.13 -3.15 -8.59
C ASP A 70 -3.67 -1.89 -9.35
N THR A 71 -2.57 -1.31 -8.88
CA THR A 71 -2.03 -0.06 -9.44
C THR A 71 -1.37 -0.28 -10.80
N VAL A 72 -0.96 -1.50 -11.13
CA VAL A 72 -0.38 -1.85 -12.44
C VAL A 72 -1.49 -1.87 -13.50
N LEU A 73 -2.65 -2.46 -13.19
CA LEU A 73 -3.82 -2.39 -14.08
C LEU A 73 -4.35 -0.96 -14.23
N LEU A 74 -4.22 -0.09 -13.22
CA LEU A 74 -4.64 1.31 -13.29
C LEU A 74 -3.68 2.19 -14.10
N CYS A 75 -2.37 1.98 -13.96
CA CYS A 75 -1.36 2.94 -14.41
C CYS A 75 -0.38 2.39 -15.43
N GLY A 76 -0.36 1.08 -15.68
CA GLY A 76 0.63 0.39 -16.49
C GLY A 76 1.72 -0.28 -15.65
N GLY A 77 2.47 -1.17 -16.28
CA GLY A 77 3.72 -1.69 -15.70
C GLY A 77 4.82 -0.65 -15.79
N GLY A 78 5.64 -0.58 -14.74
CA GLY A 78 6.93 0.10 -14.72
C GLY A 78 8.03 -0.96 -14.63
N ASP A 79 9.08 -0.79 -15.42
CA ASP A 79 10.27 -1.63 -15.37
C ASP A 79 11.32 -0.92 -14.52
N ASP A 80 11.75 -1.56 -13.43
CA ASP A 80 12.67 -0.98 -12.45
C ASP A 80 14.09 -0.75 -12.99
N PHE A 81 14.38 -1.30 -14.16
CA PHE A 81 15.73 -1.31 -14.77
C PHE A 81 15.89 -0.40 -15.97
N GLU A 82 14.81 0.26 -16.44
CA GLU A 82 14.92 1.27 -17.50
C GLU A 82 14.95 2.68 -16.91
N ALA A 83 15.89 3.52 -17.39
CA ALA A 83 15.91 4.93 -17.09
C ALA A 83 14.59 5.58 -17.57
N GLY A 84 13.72 5.96 -16.63
CA GLY A 84 12.36 6.44 -16.92
C GLY A 84 11.26 5.37 -16.80
N GLY A 85 11.48 4.30 -16.01
CA GLY A 85 10.55 3.20 -15.69
C GLY A 85 9.22 3.56 -15.02
N ALA A 86 8.78 4.82 -15.11
CA ALA A 86 7.47 5.24 -14.62
C ALA A 86 6.35 4.62 -15.47
N PRO A 87 5.23 4.21 -14.87
CA PRO A 87 4.07 3.70 -15.60
C PRO A 87 3.56 4.73 -16.63
N ARG A 88 3.53 4.35 -17.91
CA ARG A 88 3.14 5.24 -19.02
C ARG A 88 1.64 5.28 -19.31
N GLY A 89 0.87 4.43 -18.65
CA GLY A 89 -0.57 4.26 -18.86
C GLY A 89 -0.98 2.79 -18.84
N PRO A 90 -2.26 2.50 -18.55
CA PRO A 90 -2.75 1.13 -18.46
C PRO A 90 -2.69 0.42 -19.81
N ARG A 91 -2.36 -0.87 -19.81
CA ARG A 91 -2.42 -1.73 -21.02
C ARG A 91 -3.85 -1.86 -21.56
N ASP A 92 -4.84 -1.89 -20.67
CA ASP A 92 -6.26 -1.89 -20.99
C ASP A 92 -6.94 -0.71 -20.30
N ALA A 93 -7.29 0.32 -21.10
CA ALA A 93 -7.93 1.52 -20.60
C ALA A 93 -9.35 1.28 -20.07
N ALA A 94 -10.09 0.30 -20.62
CA ALA A 94 -11.43 -0.02 -20.18
C ALA A 94 -11.40 -0.72 -18.81
N ALA A 95 -10.48 -1.67 -18.62
CA ALA A 95 -10.27 -2.32 -17.33
C ALA A 95 -9.81 -1.31 -16.25
N ALA A 96 -8.88 -0.41 -16.60
CA ALA A 96 -8.47 0.67 -15.70
C ALA A 96 -9.64 1.59 -15.31
N ALA A 97 -10.48 1.97 -16.28
CA ALA A 97 -11.67 2.78 -16.03
C ALA A 97 -12.68 2.05 -15.14
N ALA A 98 -12.87 0.74 -15.33
CA ALA A 98 -13.75 -0.08 -14.51
C ALA A 98 -13.28 -0.16 -13.05
N GLN A 99 -11.98 -0.36 -12.82
CA GLN A 99 -11.40 -0.34 -11.48
C GLN A 99 -11.56 1.04 -10.81
N LEU A 100 -11.33 2.13 -11.54
CA LEU A 100 -11.49 3.49 -11.02
C LEU A 100 -12.95 3.81 -10.68
N ALA A 101 -13.90 3.37 -11.51
CA ALA A 101 -15.34 3.50 -11.24
C ALA A 101 -15.76 2.69 -10.01
N TRP A 102 -15.27 1.45 -9.90
CA TRP A 102 -15.46 0.61 -8.72
C TRP A 102 -14.94 1.31 -7.45
N LEU A 103 -13.73 1.87 -7.48
CA LEU A 103 -13.14 2.57 -6.35
C LEU A 103 -14.00 3.76 -5.92
N ARG A 104 -14.45 4.59 -6.87
CA ARG A 104 -15.35 5.72 -6.58
C ARG A 104 -16.63 5.26 -5.87
N GLY A 105 -17.24 4.17 -6.35
CA GLY A 105 -18.42 3.57 -5.71
C GLY A 105 -18.12 3.08 -4.29
N ARG A 106 -16.99 2.40 -4.07
CA ARG A 106 -16.61 1.89 -2.75
C ARG A 106 -16.25 2.98 -1.74
N LEU A 107 -15.61 4.06 -2.18
CA LEU A 107 -15.33 5.24 -1.36
C LEU A 107 -16.62 5.97 -0.95
N ALA A 108 -17.57 6.13 -1.86
CA ALA A 108 -18.88 6.71 -1.55
C ALA A 108 -19.67 5.85 -0.54
N ALA A 109 -19.62 4.53 -0.72
CA ALA A 109 -20.24 3.57 0.20
C ALA A 109 -19.55 3.48 1.57
N ALA A 110 -18.32 4.00 1.71
CA ALA A 110 -17.56 4.00 2.95
C ALA A 110 -17.73 5.29 3.78
N ARG A 111 -18.69 6.16 3.45
CA ARG A 111 -18.88 7.46 4.11
C ARG A 111 -19.09 7.40 5.63
N HIS A 112 -19.58 6.27 6.14
CA HIS A 112 -19.84 6.04 7.57
C HIS A 112 -18.79 5.17 8.25
N ASP A 113 -17.79 4.69 7.52
CA ASP A 113 -16.68 3.94 8.11
C ASP A 113 -15.76 4.92 8.86
N ARG A 114 -15.43 4.57 10.11
CA ARG A 114 -14.57 5.36 11.00
C ARG A 114 -13.19 5.59 10.42
N TYR A 115 -12.67 4.57 9.73
CA TYR A 115 -11.43 4.64 8.96
C TYR A 115 -11.64 4.07 7.56
N VAL A 116 -10.97 4.69 6.59
CA VAL A 116 -10.85 4.14 5.24
C VAL A 116 -9.38 4.11 4.90
N LEU A 117 -8.89 2.93 4.57
CA LEU A 117 -7.55 2.67 4.08
C LEU A 117 -7.66 2.27 2.62
N VAL A 118 -6.71 2.73 1.83
CA VAL A 118 -6.55 2.31 0.43
C VAL A 118 -5.15 1.74 0.29
N ALA A 119 -5.01 0.56 -0.33
CA ALA A 119 -3.72 -0.06 -0.57
C ALA A 119 -3.49 -0.28 -2.06
N GLY A 120 -2.24 -0.17 -2.49
CA GLY A 120 -1.79 -0.50 -3.84
C GLY A 120 -0.28 -0.62 -3.87
N HIS A 121 0.31 -1.12 -4.95
CA HIS A 121 1.75 -1.30 -5.01
C HIS A 121 2.50 0.03 -5.16
N TYR A 122 2.13 0.84 -6.15
CA TYR A 122 2.82 2.09 -6.49
C TYR A 122 2.54 3.24 -5.51
N PRO A 123 3.51 4.11 -5.22
CA PRO A 123 3.31 5.27 -4.36
C PRO A 123 2.53 6.39 -5.05
N VAL A 124 1.61 7.01 -4.32
CA VAL A 124 1.11 8.36 -4.70
C VAL A 124 2.24 9.38 -4.50
N TRP A 125 2.88 9.34 -3.32
CA TRP A 125 4.02 10.17 -2.98
C TRP A 125 5.13 9.28 -2.45
N SER A 126 6.35 9.56 -2.90
CA SER A 126 7.58 9.00 -2.39
C SER A 126 8.71 9.95 -2.77
N VAL A 127 9.74 10.03 -1.94
CA VAL A 127 10.94 10.81 -2.25
C VAL A 127 12.05 9.99 -2.88
N ALA A 128 11.89 8.66 -2.99
CA ALA A 128 12.98 7.73 -3.24
C ALA A 128 13.23 7.43 -4.73
N GLU A 129 13.73 6.24 -5.07
CA GLU A 129 14.26 5.88 -6.38
C GLU A 129 13.25 5.97 -7.53
N HIS A 130 11.97 5.62 -7.29
CA HIS A 130 10.89 5.73 -8.27
C HIS A 130 10.08 7.02 -8.10
N GLY A 131 9.89 7.47 -6.87
CA GLY A 131 9.21 8.73 -6.55
C GLY A 131 7.70 8.71 -6.80
N PRO A 132 7.05 9.89 -6.99
CA PRO A 132 5.60 9.98 -7.14
C PRO A 132 5.09 9.35 -8.44
N THR A 133 4.09 8.46 -8.36
CA THR A 133 3.46 7.91 -9.57
C THR A 133 2.45 8.91 -10.14
N ALA A 134 2.81 9.59 -11.23
CA ALA A 134 2.01 10.66 -11.84
C ALA A 134 0.55 10.27 -12.13
N CYS A 135 0.32 9.03 -12.58
CA CYS A 135 -1.01 8.47 -12.77
C CYS A 135 -1.86 8.50 -11.47
N LEU A 136 -1.28 8.08 -10.34
CA LEU A 136 -1.97 8.05 -9.05
C LEU A 136 -2.10 9.46 -8.44
N VAL A 137 -1.10 10.33 -8.62
CA VAL A 137 -1.20 11.76 -8.24
C VAL A 137 -2.38 12.43 -8.97
N ARG A 138 -2.62 12.08 -10.24
CA ARG A 138 -3.72 12.62 -11.04
C ARG A 138 -5.07 12.00 -10.72
N LEU A 139 -5.15 10.67 -10.62
CA LEU A 139 -6.43 9.94 -10.56
C LEU A 139 -6.87 9.57 -9.14
N LEU A 140 -5.93 9.16 -8.30
CA LEU A 140 -6.22 8.61 -6.97
C LEU A 140 -6.19 9.69 -5.89
N ARG A 141 -5.13 10.51 -5.84
CA ARG A 141 -4.96 11.56 -4.81
C ARG A 141 -6.20 12.46 -4.63
N PRO A 142 -6.87 12.97 -5.68
CA PRO A 142 -8.08 13.78 -5.50
C PRO A 142 -9.22 13.00 -4.83
N LEU A 143 -9.35 11.70 -5.11
CA LEU A 143 -10.35 10.84 -4.48
C LEU A 143 -10.03 10.60 -3.00
N LEU A 144 -8.76 10.35 -2.68
CA LEU A 144 -8.31 10.17 -1.29
C LEU A 144 -8.67 11.39 -0.44
N ARG A 145 -8.34 12.60 -0.94
CA ARG A 145 -8.64 13.86 -0.26
C ARG A 145 -10.14 14.12 -0.15
N ARG A 146 -10.88 13.99 -1.25
CA ARG A 146 -12.33 14.23 -1.28
C ARG A 146 -13.09 13.34 -0.30
N HIS A 147 -12.69 12.08 -0.17
CA HIS A 147 -13.33 11.13 0.71
C HIS A 147 -12.70 11.03 2.10
N ARG A 148 -11.74 11.92 2.44
CA ARG A 148 -11.02 11.90 3.72
C ARG A 148 -10.49 10.50 4.04
N VAL A 149 -9.82 9.86 3.08
CA VAL A 149 -9.18 8.55 3.33
C VAL A 149 -8.15 8.74 4.44
N THR A 150 -8.15 7.83 5.42
CA THR A 150 -7.26 7.90 6.59
C THR A 150 -5.80 7.74 6.14
N ALA A 151 -5.51 6.67 5.39
CA ALA A 151 -4.19 6.45 4.82
C ALA A 151 -4.21 5.71 3.48
N TYR A 152 -3.24 6.04 2.63
CA TYR A 152 -2.83 5.22 1.50
C TYR A 152 -1.61 4.39 1.87
N LEU A 153 -1.65 3.09 1.63
CA LEU A 153 -0.61 2.12 1.95
C LEU A 153 0.02 1.62 0.64
N CYS A 154 1.35 1.67 0.53
CA CYS A 154 2.05 1.19 -0.65
C CYS A 154 3.45 0.66 -0.34
N GLY A 155 4.11 0.15 -1.37
CA GLY A 155 5.52 -0.25 -1.35
C GLY A 155 6.20 0.31 -2.58
N HIS A 156 6.71 -0.58 -3.43
CA HIS A 156 7.47 -0.31 -4.65
C HIS A 156 8.84 0.31 -4.38
N ASP A 157 8.91 1.50 -3.77
CA ASP A 157 10.18 2.02 -3.28
C ASP A 157 10.66 1.22 -2.08
N HIS A 158 11.92 0.76 -2.13
CA HIS A 158 12.53 -0.20 -1.21
C HIS A 158 13.03 0.47 0.07
N ASN A 159 12.14 1.18 0.77
CA ASN A 159 12.43 1.85 2.04
C ASN A 159 11.14 2.05 2.84
N LEU A 160 11.26 2.74 3.98
CA LEU A 160 10.14 3.08 4.86
C LEU A 160 9.93 4.59 4.86
N GLN A 161 8.70 5.03 4.59
CA GLN A 161 8.36 6.46 4.60
C GLN A 161 7.00 6.72 5.21
N PHE A 162 6.89 7.84 5.92
CA PHE A 162 5.61 8.44 6.24
C PHE A 162 5.55 9.85 5.66
N LEU A 163 4.54 10.08 4.82
CA LEU A 163 4.21 11.40 4.32
C LEU A 163 2.77 11.76 4.72
N GLN A 164 2.46 13.05 4.77
CA GLN A 164 1.11 13.52 5.04
C GLN A 164 0.80 14.76 4.22
N GLU A 165 -0.29 14.69 3.45
CA GLU A 165 -0.75 15.80 2.61
C GLU A 165 -2.28 15.84 2.56
N GLY A 166 -2.87 17.03 2.70
CA GLY A 166 -4.31 17.21 2.57
C GLY A 166 -5.15 16.41 3.58
N GLY A 167 -4.59 16.09 4.75
CA GLY A 167 -5.24 15.28 5.79
C GLY A 167 -5.14 13.76 5.60
N VAL A 168 -4.48 13.30 4.52
CA VAL A 168 -4.28 11.88 4.22
C VAL A 168 -2.86 11.46 4.61
N GLY A 169 -2.71 10.35 5.32
CA GLY A 169 -1.41 9.72 5.54
C GLY A 169 -0.98 8.86 4.35
N TYR A 170 0.29 8.88 4.00
CA TYR A 170 0.89 8.02 2.97
C TYR A 170 1.96 7.17 3.64
N VAL A 171 1.73 5.86 3.67
CA VAL A 171 2.58 4.87 4.35
C VAL A 171 3.28 4.06 3.28
N VAL A 172 4.56 4.31 3.07
CA VAL A 172 5.42 3.53 2.17
C VAL A 172 6.14 2.48 3.01
N SER A 173 5.91 1.20 2.73
CA SER A 173 6.48 0.06 3.43
C SER A 173 6.98 -0.99 2.42
N GLY A 174 8.02 -0.64 1.66
CA GLY A 174 8.63 -1.52 0.64
C GLY A 174 9.91 -2.25 1.08
N ALA A 175 10.29 -2.11 2.35
CA ALA A 175 11.55 -2.63 2.90
C ALA A 175 11.53 -4.11 3.35
N GLY A 176 10.70 -4.94 2.73
CA GLY A 176 10.53 -6.34 3.13
C GLY A 176 11.64 -7.29 2.64
N ASN A 177 12.43 -6.85 1.66
CA ASN A 177 13.49 -7.66 1.05
C ASN A 177 14.73 -6.82 0.66
N PHE A 178 14.51 -5.62 0.11
CA PHE A 178 15.58 -4.70 -0.28
C PHE A 178 15.51 -3.39 0.51
N MET A 179 16.65 -2.70 0.58
CA MET A 179 16.79 -1.38 1.18
C MET A 179 17.51 -0.45 0.21
N GLU A 180 16.91 0.71 -0.05
CA GLU A 180 17.44 1.77 -0.92
C GLU A 180 17.39 3.12 -0.18
N GLU A 181 18.51 3.85 -0.18
CA GLU A 181 18.69 5.08 0.61
C GLU A 181 18.45 6.36 -0.17
N THR A 182 18.37 6.26 -1.50
CA THR A 182 18.22 7.45 -2.34
C THR A 182 16.94 8.22 -2.04
N GLN A 183 17.05 9.54 -2.17
CA GLN A 183 15.92 10.48 -2.14
C GLN A 183 15.90 11.34 -3.41
N SER A 184 16.12 10.71 -4.57
CA SER A 184 16.26 11.39 -5.86
C SER A 184 15.02 12.20 -6.27
N HIS A 185 13.86 11.87 -5.73
CA HIS A 185 12.57 12.53 -6.00
C HIS A 185 12.09 13.43 -4.86
N ALA A 186 12.95 13.82 -3.90
CA ALA A 186 12.57 14.71 -2.80
C ALA A 186 11.91 16.02 -3.27
N ALA A 187 12.39 16.60 -4.38
CA ALA A 187 11.83 17.84 -4.95
C ALA A 187 10.48 17.64 -5.67
N ALA A 188 10.08 16.40 -5.97
CA ALA A 188 8.82 16.07 -6.65
C ALA A 188 7.63 15.91 -5.68
N VAL A 189 7.89 15.94 -4.37
CA VAL A 189 6.88 15.82 -3.31
C VAL A 189 6.53 17.20 -2.73
N PRO A 190 5.28 17.46 -2.31
CA PRO A 190 4.91 18.74 -1.73
C PRO A 190 5.79 19.11 -0.51
N PRO A 191 6.26 20.37 -0.40
CA PRO A 191 7.09 20.80 0.72
C PRO A 191 6.45 20.50 2.08
N GLY A 192 7.23 19.92 3.00
CA GLY A 192 6.77 19.56 4.34
C GLY A 192 5.85 18.33 4.43
N ALA A 193 5.57 17.65 3.31
CA ALA A 193 4.76 16.43 3.33
C ALA A 193 5.54 15.23 3.89
N LEU A 194 6.83 15.09 3.57
CA LEU A 194 7.68 14.04 4.15
C LEU A 194 7.89 14.30 5.65
N ARG A 195 7.54 13.32 6.48
CA ARG A 195 7.67 13.39 7.95
C ARG A 195 8.61 12.35 8.53
N PHE A 196 8.81 11.24 7.81
CA PHE A 196 9.74 10.18 8.18
C PHE A 196 10.24 9.49 6.91
N PHE A 197 11.54 9.18 6.90
CA PHE A 197 12.23 8.38 5.89
C PHE A 197 13.26 7.49 6.59
N PHE A 198 13.34 6.23 6.18
CA PHE A 198 14.39 5.30 6.59
C PHE A 198 14.74 4.35 5.44
N GLY A 199 15.97 4.49 4.93
CA GLY A 199 16.49 3.75 3.78
C GLY A 199 17.90 3.18 3.99
N SER A 200 18.38 3.06 5.23
CA SER A 200 19.75 2.62 5.54
C SER A 200 20.13 1.29 4.86
N PRO A 201 21.12 1.25 3.94
CA PRO A 201 21.47 0.04 3.18
C PRO A 201 22.03 -1.10 4.03
N THR A 202 22.55 -0.76 5.22
CA THR A 202 23.06 -1.72 6.22
C THR A 202 21.96 -2.32 7.10
N SER A 203 20.72 -1.82 6.99
CA SER A 203 19.59 -2.34 7.75
C SER A 203 19.07 -3.64 7.14
N PRO A 204 18.59 -4.60 7.94
CA PRO A 204 17.90 -5.80 7.42
C PRO A 204 16.50 -5.50 6.87
N GLY A 205 16.11 -4.23 6.75
CA GLY A 205 14.78 -3.83 6.30
C GLY A 205 13.78 -3.68 7.44
N GLY A 206 12.50 -3.68 7.12
CA GLY A 206 11.43 -3.44 8.09
C GLY A 206 10.04 -3.38 7.48
N PHE A 207 9.06 -3.04 8.32
CA PHE A 207 7.66 -3.00 7.93
C PHE A 207 6.87 -2.00 8.77
N ALA A 208 5.66 -1.65 8.30
CA ALA A 208 4.71 -0.86 9.07
C ALA A 208 3.69 -1.76 9.78
N HIS A 209 3.49 -1.53 11.08
CA HIS A 209 2.40 -2.09 11.87
C HIS A 209 1.30 -1.05 12.06
N LEU A 210 0.06 -1.40 11.69
CA LEU A 210 -1.10 -0.53 11.78
C LEU A 210 -2.08 -1.03 12.85
N ARG A 211 -2.39 -0.18 13.83
CA ARG A 211 -3.40 -0.44 14.86
C ARG A 211 -4.56 0.53 14.69
N LEU A 212 -5.77 -0.01 14.54
CA LEU A 212 -7.01 0.76 14.50
C LEU A 212 -7.76 0.60 15.81
N ASP A 213 -8.05 1.70 16.49
CA ASP A 213 -8.88 1.73 17.69
C ASP A 213 -9.90 2.88 17.60
N PRO A 214 -10.82 3.04 18.58
CA PRO A 214 -11.87 4.06 18.48
C PRO A 214 -11.37 5.51 18.41
N HIS A 215 -10.12 5.76 18.83
CA HIS A 215 -9.52 7.08 19.01
C HIS A 215 -8.52 7.43 17.90
N ALA A 216 -7.77 6.46 17.37
CA ALA A 216 -6.81 6.71 16.30
C ALA A 216 -6.50 5.47 15.43
N ALA A 217 -6.01 5.75 14.22
CA ALA A 217 -5.23 4.81 13.43
C ALA A 217 -3.75 5.07 13.68
N THR A 218 -3.07 4.19 14.42
CA THR A 218 -1.65 4.34 14.75
C THR A 218 -0.79 3.53 13.77
N VAL A 219 0.15 4.20 13.11
CA VAL A 219 1.19 3.60 12.26
C VAL A 219 2.47 3.54 13.08
N THR A 220 3.09 2.37 13.20
CA THR A 220 4.43 2.20 13.78
C THR A 220 5.33 1.55 12.75
N PHE A 221 6.42 2.22 12.38
CA PHE A 221 7.47 1.64 11.54
C PHE A 221 8.47 0.90 12.42
N LEU A 222 8.74 -0.34 12.06
CA LEU A 222 9.62 -1.26 12.75
C LEU A 222 10.74 -1.67 11.81
N GLU A 223 11.97 -1.59 12.28
CA GLU A 223 13.08 -2.31 11.66
C GLU A 223 12.95 -3.80 11.98
N ALA A 224 13.46 -4.68 11.11
CA ALA A 224 13.42 -6.13 11.32
C ALA A 224 14.19 -6.59 12.59
N THR A 225 15.02 -5.72 13.18
CA THR A 225 15.67 -5.92 14.49
C THR A 225 14.69 -5.79 15.68
N GLY A 226 13.45 -5.34 15.44
CA GLY A 226 12.46 -5.00 16.46
C GLY A 226 12.53 -3.54 16.93
N ARG A 227 13.51 -2.75 16.45
CA ARG A 227 13.61 -1.32 16.77
C ARG A 227 12.43 -0.55 16.19
N VAL A 228 11.76 0.23 17.05
CA VAL A 228 10.76 1.21 16.60
C VAL A 228 11.49 2.40 15.98
N LEU A 229 11.24 2.66 14.71
CA LEU A 229 11.87 3.74 13.96
C LEU A 229 11.05 5.03 14.03
N TYR A 230 9.73 4.90 13.92
CA TYR A 230 8.82 6.03 13.90
C TYR A 230 7.41 5.60 14.29
N ARG A 231 6.65 6.50 14.91
CA ARG A 231 5.24 6.28 15.26
C ARG A 231 4.43 7.54 15.03
N VAL A 232 3.24 7.38 14.44
CA VAL A 232 2.30 8.47 14.21
C VAL A 232 0.86 7.99 14.39
N ALA A 233 0.01 8.88 14.91
CA ALA A 233 -1.42 8.66 15.05
C ALA A 233 -2.19 9.53 14.05
N LEU A 234 -3.08 8.90 13.30
CA LEU A 234 -4.01 9.55 12.38
C LEU A 234 -5.40 9.58 13.04
N PRO A 235 -6.07 10.75 13.06
CA PRO A 235 -7.38 10.85 13.66
C PRO A 235 -8.43 10.09 12.82
N PRO A 236 -9.55 9.70 13.44
CA PRO A 236 -10.72 9.20 12.72
C PRO A 236 -11.33 10.25 11.78
N ARG A 237 -12.14 9.78 10.83
CA ARG A 237 -12.79 10.61 9.79
C ARG A 237 -13.97 11.43 10.28
#